data_AF-A0A9W6R2I6-F1
#
_entry.id   AF-A0A9W6R2I6-F1
#
_cell.length_a   1.000
_cell.length_b   1.000
_cell.length_c   1.000
_cell.angle_alpha   90.00
_cell.angle_beta   90.00
_cell.angle_gamma   90.00
#
_symmetry.space_group_name_H-M   'P 1'
#
loop_
_entity.id
_entity.type
_entity.pdbx_description
1 polymer ?
#
loop_
_entity_poly.entity_id
_entity_poly.type
_entity_poly.pdbx_seq_one_letter_code
_entity_poly.pdbx_strand_id
1 'polypeptide(L)'
;MSTLTAEQIAQHAYKAGFRGHALTTAVAVAMAESGGNTHAHNGRPPDNSYGLWQVNMLGSMGPARREQFHLHSNNDLFNADHNAKAAYAISSHGKNFGPWSTYTNGAYKKHLAAAKKASEKVTAEHHKKSQHDPHGKNNAHGKNTGHPKGKGKDGFSADAQQFHAYTSKTDHIAGELRSVGSRTVHSVTSIAHDSFGQVGKETGFASALGDFSRALEKQVIATGKNAQALGSDVKKAGNAYRATDDDALVEIKNADIKSVLG
;
A
#
# COMPACT_ATOMS: atom_id res chain seq x y z
N MET A 1 9.68 19.40 -22.47
CA MET A 1 8.87 19.10 -21.28
C MET A 1 9.38 17.79 -20.67
N SER A 2 9.53 17.72 -19.35
CA SER A 2 10.05 16.52 -18.67
C SER A 2 8.90 15.57 -18.30
N THR A 3 8.80 14.48 -19.04
CA THR A 3 7.95 13.33 -18.70
C THR A 3 8.76 12.36 -17.85
N LEU A 4 8.28 12.07 -16.65
CA LEU A 4 8.89 11.08 -15.77
C LEU A 4 8.36 9.69 -16.04
N THR A 5 9.23 8.69 -15.91
CA THR A 5 8.85 7.28 -15.90
C THR A 5 8.12 6.92 -14.60
N ALA A 6 7.40 5.80 -14.60
CA ALA A 6 6.76 5.27 -13.38
C ALA A 6 7.77 5.05 -12.24
N GLU A 7 9.02 4.68 -12.54
CA GLU A 7 10.10 4.50 -11.56
C GLU A 7 10.51 5.84 -10.93
N GLN A 8 10.70 6.90 -11.73
CA GLN A 8 11.01 8.23 -11.22
C GLN A 8 9.85 8.81 -10.39
N ILE A 9 8.61 8.61 -10.83
CA ILE A 9 7.42 9.00 -10.06
C ILE A 9 7.38 8.24 -8.73
N ALA A 10 7.70 6.94 -8.72
CA ALA A 10 7.76 6.13 -7.52
C ALA A 10 8.83 6.65 -6.53
N GLN A 11 9.97 7.14 -7.02
CA GLN A 11 10.99 7.77 -6.15
C GLN A 11 10.46 9.02 -5.45
N HIS A 12 9.79 9.92 -6.17
CA HIS A 12 9.19 11.12 -5.59
C HIS A 12 8.06 10.79 -4.60
N ALA A 13 7.19 9.83 -4.95
CA ALA A 13 6.12 9.37 -4.07
C ALA A 13 6.67 8.68 -2.80
N TYR A 14 7.71 7.86 -2.94
CA TYR A 14 8.39 7.23 -1.80
C TYR A 14 9.03 8.31 -0.90
N LYS A 15 9.71 9.30 -1.47
CA LYS A 15 10.28 10.41 -0.70
C LYS A 15 9.22 11.21 0.05
N ALA A 16 8.02 11.36 -0.50
CA ALA A 16 6.89 12.03 0.15
C ALA A 16 6.26 11.25 1.31
N GLY A 17 6.46 9.92 1.38
CA GLY A 17 5.98 9.07 2.48
C GLY A 17 5.09 7.91 2.06
N PHE A 18 4.73 7.77 0.78
CA PHE A 18 3.95 6.63 0.32
C PHE A 18 4.73 5.31 0.43
N ARG A 19 4.08 4.24 0.90
CA ARG A 19 4.68 2.90 1.04
C ARG A 19 3.70 1.82 0.56
N GLY A 20 4.23 0.63 0.25
CA GLY A 20 3.42 -0.56 -0.05
C GLY A 20 2.36 -0.33 -1.14
N HIS A 21 1.12 -0.74 -0.86
CA HIS A 21 0.00 -0.56 -1.79
C HIS A 21 -0.28 0.91 -2.11
N ALA A 22 -0.16 1.80 -1.13
CA ALA A 22 -0.40 3.22 -1.33
C ALA A 22 0.63 3.85 -2.30
N LEU A 23 1.87 3.38 -2.29
CA LEU A 23 2.89 3.79 -3.27
C LEU A 23 2.52 3.36 -4.69
N THR A 24 2.12 2.09 -4.85
CA THR A 24 1.65 1.56 -6.15
C THR A 24 0.47 2.37 -6.68
N THR A 25 -0.52 2.63 -5.83
CA THR A 25 -1.71 3.41 -6.21
C THR A 25 -1.36 4.85 -6.55
N ALA A 26 -0.51 5.52 -5.77
CA ALA A 26 -0.09 6.88 -6.05
C ALA A 26 0.64 7.01 -7.40
N VAL A 27 1.51 6.06 -7.74
CA VAL A 27 2.22 6.04 -9.03
C VAL A 27 1.24 5.83 -10.18
N ALA A 28 0.30 4.88 -10.04
CA ALA A 28 -0.71 4.60 -11.05
C ALA A 28 -1.66 5.79 -11.28
N VAL A 29 -2.04 6.50 -10.21
CA VAL A 29 -2.85 7.72 -10.29
C VAL A 29 -2.07 8.82 -11.01
N ALA A 30 -0.82 9.10 -10.66
CA ALA A 30 -0.02 10.12 -11.36
C ALA A 30 0.12 9.85 -12.87
N MET A 31 0.34 8.57 -13.23
CA MET A 31 0.41 8.18 -14.64
C MET A 31 -0.92 8.38 -15.37
N ALA A 32 -2.06 8.14 -14.71
CA ALA A 32 -3.37 8.35 -15.29
C ALA A 32 -3.74 9.84 -15.40
N GLU A 33 -3.36 10.65 -14.41
CA GLU A 33 -3.67 12.08 -14.34
C GLU A 33 -2.85 12.91 -15.34
N SER A 34 -1.55 12.62 -15.47
CA SER A 34 -0.62 13.49 -16.21
C SER A 34 0.18 12.79 -17.30
N GLY A 35 0.09 11.46 -17.41
CA GLY A 35 1.01 10.68 -18.26
C GLY A 35 2.48 10.79 -17.83
N GLY A 36 2.75 11.25 -16.60
CA GLY A 36 4.09 11.54 -16.09
C GLY A 36 4.61 12.93 -16.45
N ASN A 37 3.81 13.81 -17.08
CA ASN A 37 4.22 15.17 -17.39
C ASN A 37 4.23 16.05 -16.11
N THR A 38 5.42 16.44 -15.66
CA THR A 38 5.59 17.30 -14.48
C THR A 38 4.99 18.70 -14.64
N HIS A 39 4.82 19.17 -15.88
CA HIS A 39 4.26 20.47 -16.20
C HIS A 39 2.80 20.39 -16.67
N ALA A 40 2.11 19.27 -16.41
CA ALA A 40 0.68 19.14 -16.70
C ALA A 40 -0.11 20.21 -15.93
N HIS A 41 -0.93 20.99 -16.66
CA HIS A 41 -1.80 22.00 -16.08
C HIS A 41 -3.17 21.93 -16.75
N ASN A 42 -4.22 21.77 -15.96
CA ASN A 42 -5.60 21.90 -16.41
C ASN A 42 -6.21 23.14 -15.75
N GLY A 43 -6.25 24.25 -16.48
CA GLY A 43 -6.84 25.51 -16.04
C GLY A 43 -8.29 25.74 -16.48
N ARG A 44 -9.01 24.70 -16.92
CA ARG A 44 -10.40 24.82 -17.37
C ARG A 44 -11.34 24.55 -16.19
N PRO A 45 -12.13 25.54 -15.72
CA PRO A 45 -13.12 25.33 -14.67
C PRO A 45 -14.02 24.12 -14.97
N PRO A 46 -14.33 23.26 -13.97
CA PRO A 46 -14.11 23.43 -12.53
C PRO A 46 -12.72 22.98 -12.01
N ASP A 47 -11.71 22.88 -12.88
CA ASP A 47 -10.34 22.54 -12.48
C ASP A 47 -9.35 23.70 -12.63
N ASN A 48 -8.43 23.76 -11.66
CA ASN A 48 -7.17 24.49 -11.80
C ASN A 48 -6.04 23.62 -11.22
N SER A 49 -5.71 22.54 -11.92
CA SER A 49 -4.95 21.40 -11.39
C SER A 49 -3.53 21.32 -11.96
N TYR A 50 -2.54 21.08 -11.10
CA TYR A 50 -1.11 21.19 -11.44
C TYR A 50 -0.32 19.91 -11.17
N GLY A 51 0.63 19.64 -12.07
CA GLY A 51 1.68 18.63 -11.92
C GLY A 51 1.20 17.19 -12.05
N LEU A 52 2.07 16.28 -11.62
CA LEU A 52 1.95 14.82 -11.76
C LEU A 52 0.63 14.24 -11.21
N TRP A 53 0.21 14.69 -10.03
CA TRP A 53 -1.00 14.26 -9.33
C TRP A 53 -2.17 15.22 -9.51
N GLN A 54 -2.09 16.16 -10.45
CA GLN A 54 -3.15 17.12 -10.75
C GLN A 54 -3.78 17.73 -9.49
N VAL A 55 -2.93 18.37 -8.67
CA VAL A 55 -3.36 19.02 -7.43
C VAL A 55 -4.19 20.26 -7.77
N ASN A 56 -5.51 20.19 -7.54
CA ASN A 56 -6.44 21.29 -7.78
C ASN A 56 -6.17 22.50 -6.87
N MET A 57 -6.15 23.70 -7.44
CA MET A 57 -5.90 24.98 -6.78
C MET A 57 -7.01 26.00 -7.09
N LEU A 58 -8.19 25.54 -7.51
CA LEU A 58 -9.30 26.40 -7.89
C LEU A 58 -9.88 27.15 -6.68
N GLY A 59 -10.15 28.44 -6.85
CA GLY A 59 -10.85 29.25 -5.85
C GLY A 59 -10.12 29.32 -4.51
N SER A 60 -10.87 29.15 -3.42
CA SER A 60 -10.34 29.18 -2.05
C SER A 60 -9.38 28.03 -1.73
N MET A 61 -9.40 26.94 -2.51
CA MET A 61 -8.50 25.80 -2.35
C MET A 61 -7.04 26.18 -2.61
N GLY A 62 -6.80 27.10 -3.55
CA GLY A 62 -5.45 27.55 -3.91
C GLY A 62 -4.71 28.16 -2.72
N PRO A 63 -5.21 29.27 -2.12
CA PRO A 63 -4.63 29.86 -0.93
C PRO A 63 -4.46 28.86 0.23
N ALA A 64 -5.50 28.08 0.55
CA ALA A 64 -5.46 27.11 1.65
C ALA A 64 -4.38 26.04 1.45
N ARG A 65 -4.24 25.48 0.24
CA ARG A 65 -3.22 24.47 -0.06
C ARG A 65 -1.81 25.06 -0.09
N ARG A 66 -1.63 26.31 -0.52
CA ARG A 66 -0.33 26.98 -0.44
C ARG A 66 0.15 27.10 1.00
N GLU A 67 -0.72 27.50 1.91
CA GLU A 67 -0.42 27.53 3.34
C GLU A 67 -0.13 26.12 3.87
N GLN A 68 -1.04 25.16 3.60
CA GLN A 68 -0.93 23.79 4.10
C GLN A 68 0.34 23.05 3.63
N PHE A 69 0.78 23.30 2.39
CA PHE A 69 1.92 22.59 1.79
C PHE A 69 3.18 23.46 1.70
N HIS A 70 3.17 24.63 2.33
CA HIS A 70 4.28 25.60 2.33
C HIS A 70 4.77 25.96 0.92
N LEU A 71 3.83 26.26 0.03
CA LEU A 71 4.11 26.66 -1.35
C LEU A 71 4.10 28.19 -1.45
N HIS A 72 5.11 28.76 -2.10
CA HIS A 72 5.18 30.18 -2.42
C HIS A 72 4.22 30.54 -3.55
N SER A 73 4.05 29.63 -4.52
CA SER A 73 3.16 29.83 -5.67
C SER A 73 2.56 28.51 -6.18
N ASN A 74 1.54 28.58 -7.04
CA ASN A 74 1.01 27.37 -7.68
C ASN A 74 2.05 26.69 -8.59
N ASN A 75 3.02 27.44 -9.14
CA ASN A 75 4.07 26.89 -10.00
C ASN A 75 4.99 25.93 -9.26
N ASP A 76 5.06 26.02 -7.92
CA ASP A 76 5.82 25.08 -7.09
C ASP A 76 5.30 23.66 -7.25
N LEU A 77 4.03 23.47 -7.66
CA LEU A 77 3.44 22.16 -7.94
C LEU A 77 3.93 21.53 -9.25
N PHE A 78 4.70 22.23 -10.09
CA PHE A 78 5.42 21.62 -11.20
C PHE A 78 6.71 20.92 -10.74
N ASN A 79 7.19 21.22 -9.53
CA ASN A 79 8.23 20.43 -8.89
C ASN A 79 7.64 19.11 -8.39
N ALA A 80 8.20 17.99 -8.83
CA ALA A 80 7.70 16.65 -8.52
C ALA A 80 7.69 16.33 -7.01
N ASP A 81 8.66 16.84 -6.23
CA ASP A 81 8.70 16.62 -4.77
C ASP A 81 7.58 17.39 -4.05
N HIS A 82 7.36 18.65 -4.41
CA HIS A 82 6.27 19.44 -3.84
C HIS A 82 4.90 18.87 -4.21
N ASN A 83 4.73 18.45 -5.48
CA ASN A 83 3.51 17.82 -5.94
C ASN A 83 3.24 16.48 -5.21
N ALA A 84 4.27 15.65 -5.01
CA ALA A 84 4.15 14.39 -4.28
C ALA A 84 3.77 14.59 -2.80
N LYS A 85 4.36 15.60 -2.13
CA LYS A 85 4.01 15.95 -0.73
C LYS A 85 2.55 16.38 -0.61
N ALA A 86 2.08 17.25 -1.50
CA ALA A 86 0.69 17.65 -1.56
C ALA A 86 -0.24 16.45 -1.78
N ALA A 87 0.08 15.57 -2.73
CA ALA A 87 -0.68 14.35 -2.99
C ALA A 87 -0.72 13.40 -1.77
N TYR A 88 0.40 13.26 -1.05
CA TYR A 88 0.45 12.45 0.16
C TYR A 88 -0.49 12.99 1.25
N ALA A 89 -0.48 14.30 1.48
CA ALA A 89 -1.38 14.92 2.44
C ALA A 89 -2.86 14.82 2.01
N ILE A 90 -3.19 15.14 0.76
CA ILE A 90 -4.56 15.06 0.22
C ILE A 90 -5.11 13.64 0.32
N SER A 91 -4.27 12.63 0.10
CA SER A 91 -4.67 11.22 0.19
C SER A 91 -4.83 10.68 1.62
N SER A 92 -4.87 11.57 2.63
CA SER A 92 -4.86 11.17 4.03
C SER A 92 -3.68 10.25 4.36
N HIS A 93 -2.50 10.60 3.87
CA HIS A 93 -1.26 9.83 4.02
C HIS A 93 -1.33 8.44 3.35
N GLY A 94 -1.93 8.38 2.15
CA GLY A 94 -2.09 7.17 1.35
C GLY A 94 -3.25 6.25 1.78
N LYS A 95 -4.15 6.72 2.65
CA LYS A 95 -5.31 5.96 3.13
C LYS A 95 -6.56 6.14 2.25
N ASN A 96 -6.66 7.24 1.50
CA ASN A 96 -7.83 7.56 0.71
C ASN A 96 -7.45 8.23 -0.62
N PHE A 97 -7.75 7.59 -1.75
CA PHE A 97 -7.55 8.14 -3.10
C PHE A 97 -8.84 8.63 -3.76
N GLY A 98 -9.95 8.71 -3.02
CA GLY A 98 -11.24 9.23 -3.48
C GLY A 98 -11.20 10.64 -4.10
N PRO A 99 -10.29 11.56 -3.73
CA PRO A 99 -10.19 12.87 -4.39
C PRO A 99 -9.78 12.84 -5.87
N TRP A 100 -9.25 11.74 -6.39
CA TRP A 100 -8.82 11.61 -7.79
C TRP A 100 -9.87 10.89 -8.61
N SER A 101 -10.38 11.55 -9.65
CA SER A 101 -11.38 10.95 -10.56
C SER A 101 -10.79 9.76 -11.32
N THR A 102 -9.51 9.81 -11.68
CA THR A 102 -8.79 8.69 -12.32
C THR A 102 -8.71 7.45 -11.44
N TYR A 103 -8.80 7.61 -10.11
CA TYR A 103 -8.92 6.50 -9.17
C TYR A 103 -10.35 5.96 -9.15
N THR A 104 -11.35 6.83 -8.93
CA THR A 104 -12.75 6.42 -8.75
C THR A 104 -13.38 5.86 -10.02
N ASN A 105 -13.01 6.36 -11.20
CA ASN A 105 -13.46 5.84 -12.50
C ASN A 105 -12.63 4.62 -13.00
N GLY A 106 -11.56 4.26 -12.27
CA GLY A 106 -10.73 3.10 -12.59
C GLY A 106 -9.69 3.29 -13.69
N ALA A 107 -9.50 4.50 -14.23
CA ALA A 107 -8.49 4.77 -15.27
C ALA A 107 -7.06 4.38 -14.82
N TYR A 108 -6.74 4.59 -13.54
CA TYR A 108 -5.44 4.22 -12.94
C TYR A 108 -5.10 2.73 -13.08
N LYS A 109 -6.10 1.85 -13.21
CA LYS A 109 -5.90 0.39 -13.28
C LYS A 109 -5.04 -0.02 -14.47
N LYS A 110 -5.10 0.71 -15.58
CA LYS A 110 -4.26 0.47 -16.78
C LYS A 110 -2.77 0.64 -16.49
N HIS A 111 -2.41 1.39 -15.44
CA HIS A 111 -1.04 1.68 -15.05
C HIS A 111 -0.54 0.82 -13.88
N LEU A 112 -1.39 -0.02 -13.28
CA LEU A 112 -1.05 -0.79 -12.08
C LEU A 112 0.14 -1.73 -12.27
N ALA A 113 0.27 -2.38 -13.43
CA ALA A 113 1.38 -3.28 -13.70
C ALA A 113 2.74 -2.54 -13.69
N ALA A 114 2.82 -1.40 -14.39
CA ALA A 114 4.02 -0.58 -14.41
C ALA A 114 4.30 0.05 -13.04
N ALA A 115 3.26 0.53 -12.35
CA ALA A 115 3.35 1.13 -11.03
C ALA A 115 3.83 0.13 -9.96
N LYS A 116 3.35 -1.11 -10.00
CA LYS A 116 3.78 -2.19 -9.08
C LYS A 116 5.27 -2.48 -9.26
N LYS A 117 5.71 -2.69 -10.51
CA LYS A 117 7.13 -2.92 -10.83
C LYS A 117 8.02 -1.76 -10.34
N ALA A 118 7.59 -0.53 -10.59
CA ALA A 118 8.32 0.66 -10.15
C ALA A 118 8.41 0.76 -8.62
N SER A 119 7.30 0.51 -7.93
CA SER A 119 7.22 0.60 -6.46
C SER A 119 8.07 -0.46 -5.77
N GLU A 120 8.07 -1.69 -6.30
CA GLU A 120 8.91 -2.80 -5.83
C GLU A 120 10.40 -2.46 -5.98
N LYS A 121 10.79 -1.93 -7.15
CA LYS A 121 12.18 -1.54 -7.43
C LYS A 121 12.67 -0.45 -6.47
N VAL A 122 11.91 0.63 -6.31
CA VAL A 122 12.28 1.74 -5.41
C VAL A 122 12.38 1.25 -3.96
N THR A 123 11.44 0.42 -3.53
CA THR A 123 11.48 -0.16 -2.17
C THR A 123 12.75 -0.99 -1.97
N ALA A 124 13.08 -1.88 -2.92
CA ALA A 124 14.29 -2.70 -2.86
C ALA A 124 15.59 -1.89 -2.87
N GLU A 125 15.67 -0.83 -3.70
CA GLU A 125 16.85 0.04 -3.79
C GLU A 125 17.10 0.80 -2.47
N HIS A 126 16.03 1.29 -1.83
CA HIS A 126 16.15 1.97 -0.54
C HIS A 126 16.52 1.03 0.60
N HIS A 127 16.07 -0.23 0.56
CA HIS A 127 16.52 -1.24 1.53
C HIS A 127 18.02 -1.55 1.40
N LYS A 128 18.54 -1.65 0.17
CA LYS A 128 19.98 -1.89 -0.07
C LYS A 128 20.87 -0.74 0.40
N LYS A 129 20.44 0.52 0.18
CA LYS A 129 21.20 1.70 0.65
C LYS A 129 21.25 1.81 2.18
N SER A 130 20.20 1.39 2.88
CA SER A 130 20.17 1.39 4.35
C SER A 130 21.12 0.36 4.98
N GLN A 131 21.66 -0.59 4.21
CA GLN A 131 22.59 -1.62 4.67
C GLN A 131 24.07 -1.30 4.39
N HIS A 132 24.38 -0.19 3.69
CA HIS A 132 25.73 0.12 3.22
C HIS A 132 26.15 1.55 3.63
N ASP A 133 26.43 1.76 4.92
CA ASP A 133 27.10 2.97 5.43
C ASP A 133 28.54 2.63 5.87
N PRO A 134 29.56 2.93 5.07
CA PRO A 134 30.96 2.83 5.47
C PRO A 134 31.53 4.24 5.72
N HIS A 135 31.39 4.76 6.95
CA HIS A 135 32.38 5.60 7.67
C HIS A 135 31.74 6.51 8.74
N GLY A 136 32.16 6.33 10.00
CA GLY A 136 32.01 7.32 11.07
C GLY A 136 33.00 7.03 12.21
N LYS A 137 34.09 7.80 12.24
CA LYS A 137 35.29 7.61 13.08
C LYS A 137 35.03 7.86 14.59
N ASN A 138 35.86 7.18 15.38
CA ASN A 138 36.04 7.33 16.82
C ASN A 138 36.21 8.78 17.29
N ASN A 139 35.57 9.14 18.40
CA ASN A 139 36.20 9.91 19.46
C ASN A 139 35.55 9.60 20.82
N ALA A 140 36.37 9.08 21.73
CA ALA A 140 36.03 8.83 23.12
C ALA A 140 36.42 10.06 23.97
N HIS A 141 35.51 10.56 24.82
CA HIS A 141 35.76 10.95 26.22
C HIS A 141 34.52 11.61 26.85
N GLY A 142 33.98 11.01 27.93
CA GLY A 142 32.94 11.63 28.77
C GLY A 142 32.27 10.62 29.69
N LYS A 143 32.62 10.67 30.99
CA LYS A 143 32.31 9.67 32.02
C LYS A 143 30.81 9.61 32.39
N ASN A 144 30.28 8.40 32.27
CA ASN A 144 29.30 7.66 33.09
C ASN A 144 28.59 8.38 34.26
N THR A 145 27.25 8.39 34.25
CA THR A 145 26.40 8.07 35.42
C THR A 145 25.05 7.43 34.99
N GLY A 146 24.96 6.10 35.13
CA GLY A 146 23.83 5.42 35.79
C GLY A 146 22.52 5.12 35.02
N HIS A 147 22.40 3.91 34.44
CA HIS A 147 21.37 2.87 34.73
C HIS A 147 21.29 1.80 33.60
N PRO A 148 20.85 0.55 33.88
CA PRO A 148 21.31 -0.64 33.15
C PRO A 148 20.43 -1.12 31.98
N LYS A 149 21.12 -1.35 30.85
CA LYS A 149 20.92 -2.38 29.79
C LYS A 149 19.50 -2.73 29.32
N GLY A 150 19.07 -2.09 28.23
CA GLY A 150 18.27 -2.71 27.17
C GLY A 150 19.14 -2.97 25.93
N LYS A 151 19.33 -4.24 25.55
CA LYS A 151 20.12 -4.65 24.38
C LYS A 151 19.31 -4.49 23.09
N GLY A 152 19.77 -3.60 22.19
CA GLY A 152 19.89 -3.78 20.75
C GLY A 152 18.64 -3.79 19.85
N LYS A 153 18.56 -2.82 18.93
CA LYS A 153 18.71 -2.98 17.45
C LYS A 153 18.04 -1.82 16.72
N ASP A 154 18.81 -0.77 16.41
CA ASP A 154 18.42 0.30 15.48
C ASP A 154 18.73 -0.09 14.03
N GLY A 155 18.21 -1.24 13.62
CA GLY A 155 18.09 -1.61 12.23
C GLY A 155 16.63 -1.99 12.01
N PHE A 156 15.98 -1.39 11.01
CA PHE A 156 14.62 -1.77 10.63
C PHE A 156 14.60 -3.23 10.16
N SER A 157 14.46 -4.15 11.12
CA SER A 157 14.17 -5.55 10.92
C SER A 157 12.67 -5.65 10.75
N ALA A 158 12.21 -6.10 9.58
CA ALA A 158 10.83 -6.53 9.45
C ALA A 158 10.65 -7.74 10.37
N ASP A 159 9.94 -7.55 11.47
CA ASP A 159 9.77 -8.58 12.48
C ASP A 159 9.03 -9.79 11.86
N ALA A 160 9.75 -10.90 11.72
CA ALA A 160 9.21 -12.15 11.20
C ALA A 160 7.99 -12.64 12.00
N GLN A 161 7.87 -12.26 13.28
CA GLN A 161 6.71 -12.54 14.12
C GLN A 161 5.50 -11.70 13.70
N GLN A 162 5.69 -10.47 13.21
CA GLN A 162 4.60 -9.64 12.68
C GLN A 162 4.04 -10.18 11.37
N PHE A 163 4.87 -10.76 10.51
CA PHE A 163 4.38 -11.49 9.32
C PHE A 163 3.55 -12.70 9.71
N HIS A 164 4.02 -13.50 10.68
CA HIS A 164 3.27 -14.64 11.20
C HIS A 164 1.94 -14.23 11.85
N ALA A 165 1.93 -13.13 12.60
CA ALA A 165 0.74 -12.57 13.20
C ALA A 165 -0.26 -12.08 12.13
N TYR A 166 0.23 -11.49 11.05
CA TYR A 166 -0.60 -11.05 9.93
C TYR A 166 -1.21 -12.23 9.16
N THR A 167 -0.41 -13.25 8.84
CA THR A 167 -0.90 -14.46 8.16
C THR A 167 -1.92 -15.22 9.01
N SER A 168 -1.68 -15.31 10.32
CA SER A 168 -2.62 -15.93 11.26
C SER A 168 -3.95 -15.18 11.32
N LYS A 169 -3.92 -13.84 11.32
CA LYS A 169 -5.13 -13.01 11.25
C LYS A 169 -5.88 -13.20 9.94
N THR A 170 -5.20 -13.26 8.79
CA THR A 170 -5.87 -13.47 7.50
C THR A 170 -6.51 -14.86 7.39
N ASP A 171 -5.86 -15.90 7.92
CA ASP A 171 -6.41 -17.25 7.96
C ASP A 171 -7.62 -17.34 8.89
N HIS A 172 -7.56 -16.66 10.04
CA HIS A 172 -8.69 -16.56 10.96
C HIS A 172 -9.91 -15.88 10.31
N ILE A 173 -9.71 -14.72 9.68
CA ILE A 173 -10.77 -13.99 8.96
C ILE A 173 -11.36 -14.85 7.84
N ALA A 174 -10.54 -15.58 7.08
CA ALA A 174 -11.04 -16.48 6.04
C ALA A 174 -11.88 -17.64 6.62
N GLY A 175 -11.50 -18.15 7.80
CA GLY A 175 -12.27 -19.14 8.55
C GLY A 175 -13.61 -18.59 9.07
N GLU A 176 -13.61 -17.38 9.64
CA GLU A 176 -14.81 -16.71 10.11
C GLU A 176 -15.78 -16.40 8.97
N LEU A 177 -15.28 -15.88 7.84
CA LEU A 177 -16.10 -15.63 6.65
C LEU A 177 -16.76 -16.91 6.13
N ARG A 178 -16.04 -18.03 6.10
CA ARG A 178 -16.61 -19.32 5.71
C ARG A 178 -17.69 -19.78 6.69
N SER A 179 -17.45 -19.63 7.99
CA SER A 179 -18.40 -20.01 9.06
C SER A 179 -19.66 -19.14 9.09
N VAL A 180 -19.52 -17.83 8.87
CA VAL A 180 -20.65 -16.89 8.80
C VAL A 180 -21.44 -17.12 7.51
N GLY A 181 -20.75 -17.27 6.37
CA GLY A 181 -21.37 -17.60 5.10
C GLY A 181 -22.24 -18.86 5.19
N SER A 182 -21.71 -19.96 5.74
CA SER A 182 -22.48 -21.21 5.87
C SER A 182 -23.67 -21.09 6.83
N ARG A 183 -23.50 -20.43 7.98
CA ARG A 183 -24.57 -20.24 8.98
C ARG A 183 -25.69 -19.33 8.49
N THR A 184 -25.35 -18.21 7.86
CA THR A 184 -26.34 -17.27 7.32
C THR A 184 -27.12 -17.90 6.17
N VAL A 185 -26.46 -18.61 5.27
CA VAL A 185 -27.13 -19.31 4.15
C VAL A 185 -28.06 -20.39 4.66
N HIS A 186 -27.64 -21.17 5.65
CA HIS A 186 -28.48 -22.19 6.27
C HIS A 186 -29.71 -21.57 6.94
N SER A 187 -29.52 -20.49 7.71
CA SER A 187 -30.61 -19.79 8.39
C SER A 187 -31.59 -19.13 7.43
N VAL A 188 -31.12 -18.48 6.36
CA VAL A 188 -32.01 -17.84 5.38
C VAL A 188 -32.79 -18.90 4.60
N THR A 189 -32.15 -20.01 4.25
CA THR A 189 -32.81 -21.12 3.55
C THR A 189 -33.88 -21.78 4.43
N SER A 190 -33.62 -21.96 5.74
CA SER A 190 -34.61 -22.51 6.67
C SER A 190 -35.77 -21.54 6.90
N ILE A 191 -35.49 -20.26 7.16
CA ILE A 191 -36.53 -19.23 7.37
C ILE A 191 -37.43 -19.08 6.13
N ALA A 192 -36.85 -19.15 4.92
CA ALA A 192 -37.61 -19.09 3.67
C ALA A 192 -38.58 -20.25 3.51
N HIS A 193 -38.17 -21.46 3.93
CA HIS A 193 -39.01 -22.64 3.86
C HIS A 193 -40.12 -22.63 4.93
N ASP A 194 -39.81 -22.11 6.11
CA ASP A 194 -40.70 -22.13 7.27
C ASP A 194 -41.70 -20.97 7.30
N SER A 195 -41.34 -19.79 6.75
CA SER A 195 -42.17 -18.57 6.85
C SER A 195 -43.22 -18.44 5.75
N PHE A 196 -43.00 -19.06 4.59
CA PHE A 196 -43.86 -18.84 3.42
C PHE A 196 -44.66 -20.09 2.99
N GLY A 197 -44.43 -21.23 3.64
CA GLY A 197 -45.23 -22.45 3.47
C GLY A 197 -45.40 -22.86 2.00
N GLN A 198 -46.62 -23.26 1.64
CA GLN A 198 -46.94 -23.71 0.28
C GLN A 198 -47.06 -22.55 -0.73
N VAL A 199 -47.52 -21.37 -0.30
CA VAL A 199 -47.67 -20.18 -1.14
C VAL A 199 -46.31 -19.65 -1.62
N GLY A 200 -45.28 -19.67 -0.78
CA GLY A 200 -43.91 -19.31 -1.16
C GLY A 200 -43.26 -20.29 -2.14
N LYS A 201 -43.71 -21.56 -2.15
CA LYS A 201 -43.27 -22.58 -3.09
C LYS A 201 -43.95 -22.41 -4.45
N GLU A 202 -45.26 -22.19 -4.46
CA GLU A 202 -46.05 -22.01 -5.68
C GLU A 202 -45.70 -20.73 -6.44
N THR A 203 -45.30 -19.68 -5.73
CA THR A 203 -44.86 -18.41 -6.33
C THR A 203 -43.37 -18.39 -6.75
N GLY A 204 -42.60 -19.44 -6.40
CA GLY A 204 -41.17 -19.52 -6.70
C GLY A 204 -40.27 -18.62 -5.85
N PHE A 205 -40.83 -17.83 -4.91
CA PHE A 205 -40.09 -16.92 -4.07
C PHE A 205 -39.07 -17.64 -3.17
N ALA A 206 -39.45 -18.77 -2.58
CA ALA A 206 -38.54 -19.57 -1.74
C ALA A 206 -37.33 -20.08 -2.53
N SER A 207 -37.54 -20.47 -3.79
CA SER A 207 -36.47 -20.89 -4.71
C SER A 207 -35.53 -19.74 -5.04
N ALA A 208 -36.08 -18.57 -5.40
CA ALA A 208 -35.30 -17.38 -5.72
C ALA A 208 -34.46 -16.89 -4.53
N LEU A 209 -35.02 -16.92 -3.31
CA LEU A 209 -34.30 -16.57 -2.09
C LEU A 209 -33.19 -17.58 -1.75
N GLY A 210 -33.42 -18.87 -2.02
CA GLY A 210 -32.39 -19.91 -1.93
C GLY A 210 -31.25 -19.72 -2.93
N ASP A 211 -31.57 -19.36 -4.18
CA ASP A 211 -30.56 -19.04 -5.21
C ASP A 211 -29.74 -17.80 -4.85
N PHE A 212 -30.40 -16.76 -4.36
CA PHE A 212 -29.74 -15.57 -3.85
C PHE A 212 -28.79 -15.89 -2.69
N SER A 213 -29.24 -16.72 -1.73
CA SER A 213 -28.41 -17.16 -0.60
C SER A 213 -27.17 -17.93 -1.06
N ARG A 214 -27.32 -18.85 -2.02
CA ARG A 214 -26.19 -19.58 -2.63
C ARG A 214 -25.23 -18.65 -3.38
N ALA A 215 -25.74 -17.59 -4.03
CA ALA A 215 -24.90 -16.61 -4.71
C ALA A 215 -24.06 -15.80 -3.70
N LEU A 216 -24.66 -15.38 -2.58
CA LEU A 216 -23.94 -14.74 -1.48
C LEU A 216 -22.89 -15.66 -0.88
N GLU A 217 -23.19 -16.95 -0.67
CA GLU A 217 -22.24 -17.95 -0.18
C GLU A 217 -21.00 -18.03 -1.07
N LYS A 218 -21.21 -18.15 -2.40
CA LYS A 218 -20.12 -18.21 -3.38
C LYS A 218 -19.25 -16.96 -3.33
N GLN A 219 -19.85 -15.78 -3.18
CA GLN A 219 -19.12 -14.52 -3.10
C GLN A 219 -18.29 -14.41 -1.81
N VAL A 220 -18.83 -14.85 -0.68
CA VAL A 220 -18.11 -14.90 0.61
C VAL A 220 -16.95 -15.90 0.55
N ILE A 221 -17.16 -17.08 -0.05
CA ILE A 221 -16.10 -18.09 -0.26
C ILE A 221 -14.99 -17.54 -1.16
N ALA A 222 -15.34 -16.87 -2.27
CA ALA A 222 -14.37 -16.26 -3.17
C ALA A 222 -13.53 -15.18 -2.46
N THR A 223 -14.18 -14.36 -1.63
CA THR A 223 -13.50 -13.35 -0.81
C THR A 223 -12.54 -14.00 0.18
N GLY A 224 -12.97 -15.08 0.86
CA GLY A 224 -12.10 -15.87 1.74
C GLY A 224 -10.88 -16.45 1.01
N LYS A 225 -11.06 -16.99 -0.21
CA LYS A 225 -9.94 -17.49 -1.04
C LYS A 225 -8.94 -16.39 -1.39
N ASN A 226 -9.41 -15.18 -1.71
CA ASN A 226 -8.54 -14.05 -1.96
C ASN A 226 -7.74 -13.64 -0.71
N ALA A 227 -8.36 -13.67 0.48
CA ALA A 227 -7.68 -13.41 1.74
C ALA A 227 -6.59 -14.48 2.03
N GLN A 228 -6.86 -15.75 1.74
CA GLN A 228 -5.88 -16.84 1.88
C GLN A 228 -4.71 -16.72 0.89
N ALA A 229 -4.99 -16.34 -0.36
CA ALA A 229 -3.96 -16.08 -1.35
C ALA A 229 -3.04 -14.93 -0.92
N LEU A 230 -3.64 -13.84 -0.42
CA LEU A 230 -2.88 -12.72 0.15
C LEU A 230 -2.02 -13.16 1.33
N GLY A 231 -2.56 -13.94 2.28
CA GLY A 231 -1.78 -14.49 3.39
C GLY A 231 -0.62 -15.36 2.92
N SER A 232 -0.83 -16.17 1.89
CA SER A 232 0.21 -17.02 1.29
C SER A 232 1.32 -16.20 0.62
N ASP A 233 0.96 -15.12 -0.08
CA ASP A 233 1.94 -14.22 -0.71
C ASP A 233 2.73 -13.43 0.34
N VAL A 234 2.09 -13.00 1.41
CA VAL A 234 2.77 -12.38 2.57
C VAL A 234 3.73 -13.37 3.24
N LYS A 235 3.33 -14.64 3.40
CA LYS A 235 4.20 -15.69 3.94
C LYS A 235 5.42 -15.93 3.05
N LYS A 236 5.22 -16.02 1.73
CA LYS A 236 6.32 -16.17 0.76
C LYS A 236 7.28 -14.98 0.82
N ALA A 237 6.75 -13.76 0.90
CA ALA A 237 7.55 -12.56 1.06
C ALA A 237 8.37 -12.62 2.35
N GLY A 238 7.75 -12.96 3.50
CA GLY A 238 8.44 -13.10 4.78
C GLY A 238 9.55 -14.17 4.76
N ASN A 239 9.32 -15.30 4.08
CA ASN A 239 10.34 -16.35 3.93
C ASN A 239 11.51 -15.91 3.04
N ALA A 240 11.23 -15.22 1.92
CA ALA A 240 12.26 -14.67 1.06
C ALA A 240 13.12 -13.62 1.79
N TYR A 241 12.49 -12.78 2.63
CA TYR A 241 13.22 -11.88 3.52
C TYR A 241 14.15 -12.62 4.48
N ARG A 242 13.68 -13.68 5.14
CA ARG A 242 14.51 -14.48 6.05
C ARG A 242 15.70 -15.14 5.36
N ALA A 243 15.47 -15.75 4.19
CA ALA A 243 16.54 -16.38 3.43
C ALA A 243 17.64 -15.37 3.03
N THR A 244 17.22 -14.15 2.66
CA THR A 244 18.18 -13.08 2.34
C THR A 244 18.96 -12.62 3.57
N ASP A 245 18.32 -12.57 4.75
CA ASP A 245 18.98 -12.23 6.02
C ASP A 245 19.99 -13.32 6.44
N ASP A 246 19.63 -14.59 6.29
CA ASP A 246 20.52 -15.73 6.57
C ASP A 246 21.73 -15.76 5.63
N ASP A 247 21.52 -15.54 4.33
CA ASP A 247 22.60 -15.47 3.33
C ASP A 247 23.54 -14.30 3.62
N ALA A 248 23.00 -13.13 3.97
CA ALA A 248 23.79 -11.96 4.35
C ALA A 248 24.62 -12.22 5.63
N LEU A 249 24.06 -12.92 6.62
CA LEU A 249 24.79 -13.31 7.83
C LEU A 249 25.93 -14.29 7.54
N VAL A 250 25.78 -15.18 6.56
CA VAL A 250 26.84 -16.10 6.11
C VAL A 250 27.94 -15.35 5.38
N GLU A 251 27.60 -14.42 4.49
CA GLU A 251 28.59 -13.59 3.79
C GLU A 251 29.39 -12.71 4.76
N ILE A 252 28.73 -12.09 5.75
CA ILE A 252 29.41 -11.31 6.79
C ILE A 252 30.39 -12.18 7.59
N LYS A 253 29.98 -13.39 8.01
CA LYS A 253 30.89 -14.33 8.71
C LYS A 253 32.09 -14.72 7.86
N ASN A 254 31.88 -14.96 6.56
CA ASN A 254 32.96 -15.36 5.65
C ASN A 254 33.93 -14.20 5.36
N ALA A 255 33.44 -12.97 5.29
CA ALA A 255 34.27 -11.77 5.16
C ALA A 255 35.11 -11.51 6.42
N ASP A 256 34.53 -11.71 7.61
CA ASP A 256 35.20 -11.52 8.89
C ASP A 256 36.36 -12.53 9.06
N ILE A 257 36.13 -13.80 8.71
CA ILE A 257 37.15 -14.88 8.75
C ILE A 257 38.33 -14.58 7.82
N LYS A 258 38.08 -14.02 6.62
CA LYS A 258 39.16 -13.62 5.69
C LYS A 258 39.98 -12.44 6.20
N SER A 259 39.39 -11.53 6.98
CA SER A 259 40.12 -10.38 7.54
C SER A 259 41.02 -10.75 8.73
N VAL A 260 40.70 -11.85 9.44
CA VAL A 260 41.47 -12.34 10.60
C VAL A 260 42.65 -13.23 10.20
N LEU A 261 42.64 -13.79 8.99
CA LEU A 261 43.69 -14.68 8.47
C LEU A 261 44.66 -14.01 7.48
N GLY A 262 44.60 -12.67 7.35
CA GLY A 262 45.49 -11.86 6.53
C GLY A 262 46.51 -11.08 7.36
#